data_AF-J9EHW4-F1
#
_entry.id   AF-J9EHW4-F1
#
_cell.length_a   1.000
_cell.length_b   1.000
_cell.length_c   1.000
_cell.angle_alpha   90.00
_cell.angle_beta   90.00
_cell.angle_gamma   90.00
#
_symmetry.space_group_name_H-M   'P 1'
#
loop_
_entity.id
_entity.type
_entity.pdbx_description
1 polymer ?
#
loop_
_entity_poly.entity_id
_entity_poly.type
_entity_poly.pdbx_seq_one_letter_code
_entity_poly.pdbx_strand_id
1 'polypeptide(L)'
;MGVLRGWKIAISGLPAMQNTARPDPNTFHERICRWIKLRIAMLPHTIILEPLQDCFLSGILGCCAVLILLPSSPTYIFYYFIFHLIYWISCDYTLIHLVQNGPLPFSFAQFLFVWLYREILSFPIWCRALLNPNIKWRKGSFRLRWGGRIAQPARSPKKFSSC
;
A
#
# COMPACT_ATOMS: atom_id res chain seq x y z
N MET A 1 3.23 -17.73 15.23
CA MET A 1 3.65 -18.54 16.39
C MET A 1 2.47 -19.13 17.18
N GLY A 2 1.31 -18.45 17.24
CA GLY A 2 0.10 -19.00 17.86
C GLY A 2 -0.50 -20.21 17.13
N VAL A 3 -0.63 -20.17 15.79
CA VAL A 3 -1.24 -21.27 15.02
C VAL A 3 -0.49 -22.60 15.19
N LEU A 4 0.86 -22.58 15.15
CA LEU A 4 1.70 -23.76 15.42
C LEU A 4 1.59 -24.28 16.86
N ARG A 5 0.99 -23.51 17.76
CA ARG A 5 0.72 -23.88 19.16
C ARG A 5 -0.75 -24.25 19.39
N GLY A 6 -1.53 -24.48 18.33
CA GLY A 6 -2.95 -24.86 18.42
C GLY A 6 -3.94 -23.70 18.56
N TRP A 7 -3.48 -22.45 18.45
CA TRP A 7 -4.38 -21.29 18.56
C TRP A 7 -5.15 -21.07 17.26
N LYS A 8 -6.45 -20.86 17.37
CA LYS A 8 -7.33 -20.52 16.25
C LYS A 8 -7.32 -19.01 16.01
N ILE A 9 -7.31 -18.61 14.74
CA ILE A 9 -7.45 -17.20 14.34
C ILE A 9 -8.86 -17.02 13.79
N ALA A 10 -9.54 -15.97 14.21
CA ALA A 10 -10.82 -15.54 13.65
C ALA A 10 -10.68 -14.08 13.16
N ILE A 11 -11.37 -13.74 12.07
CA ILE A 11 -11.37 -12.41 11.47
C ILE A 11 -12.79 -11.84 11.65
N SER A 12 -12.89 -10.59 12.10
CA SER A 12 -14.17 -9.89 12.21
C SER A 12 -14.69 -9.52 10.82
N GLY A 13 -16.00 -9.62 10.61
CA GLY A 13 -16.67 -9.13 9.39
C GLY A 13 -16.82 -7.60 9.36
N LEU A 14 -16.54 -6.91 10.46
CA LEU A 14 -16.62 -5.46 10.54
C LEU A 14 -15.27 -4.80 10.23
N PRO A 15 -15.28 -3.63 9.56
CA PRO A 15 -14.06 -2.88 9.31
C PRO A 15 -13.40 -2.48 10.63
N ALA A 16 -12.08 -2.53 10.66
CA ALA A 16 -11.32 -2.11 11.82
C ALA A 16 -11.40 -0.57 11.96
N MET A 17 -12.18 -0.10 12.94
CA MET A 17 -12.24 1.32 13.28
C MET A 17 -10.93 1.72 13.97
N GLN A 18 -10.12 2.52 13.27
CA GLN A 18 -8.86 3.03 13.80
C GLN A 18 -9.03 4.52 14.15
N ASN A 19 -8.58 4.92 15.34
CA ASN A 19 -8.50 6.33 15.70
C ASN A 19 -7.75 7.10 14.62
N THR A 20 -8.35 8.19 14.16
CA THR A 20 -7.74 9.07 13.17
C THR A 20 -6.50 9.70 13.79
N ALA A 21 -5.32 9.35 13.24
CA ALA A 21 -4.13 10.14 13.49
C ALA A 21 -4.34 11.53 12.88
N ARG A 22 -3.57 12.53 13.34
CA ARG A 22 -3.62 13.87 12.75
C ARG A 22 -3.49 13.77 11.22
N PRO A 23 -4.33 14.47 10.44
CA PRO A 23 -4.32 14.40 8.99
C PRO A 23 -3.08 15.12 8.45
N ASP A 24 -1.95 14.41 8.44
CA ASP A 24 -0.69 14.90 7.89
C ASP A 24 -0.21 13.93 6.78
N PRO A 25 0.07 14.44 5.56
CA PRO A 25 0.45 13.60 4.43
C PRO A 25 1.76 12.84 4.67
N ASN A 26 2.72 13.40 5.42
CA ASN A 26 3.96 12.69 5.73
C ASN A 26 3.69 11.50 6.66
N THR A 27 2.85 11.68 7.69
CA THR A 27 2.47 10.57 8.57
C THR A 27 1.71 9.46 7.81
N PHE A 28 0.93 9.83 6.79
CA PHE A 28 0.30 8.89 5.87
C PHE A 28 1.35 8.12 5.05
N HIS A 29 2.29 8.81 4.40
CA HIS A 29 3.36 8.16 3.64
C HIS A 29 4.21 7.24 4.51
N GLU A 30 4.58 7.66 5.71
CA GLU A 30 5.31 6.82 6.66
C GLU A 30 4.50 5.59 7.04
N ARG A 31 3.18 5.70 7.22
CA ARG A 31 2.30 4.56 7.46
C ARG A 31 2.34 3.59 6.28
N ILE A 32 2.07 4.03 5.07
CA ILE A 32 2.06 3.16 3.88
C ILE A 32 3.43 2.51 3.67
N CYS A 33 4.51 3.27 3.77
CA CYS A 33 5.88 2.77 3.67
C CYS A 33 6.17 1.65 4.67
N ARG A 34 5.70 1.77 5.93
CA ARG A 34 5.85 0.72 6.95
C ARG A 34 5.04 -0.53 6.63
N TRP A 35 3.82 -0.38 6.10
CA TRP A 35 2.98 -1.51 5.70
C TRP A 35 3.59 -2.30 4.54
N ILE A 36 4.14 -1.61 3.54
CA ILE A 36 4.84 -2.24 2.42
C ILE A 36 6.05 -3.03 2.93
N LYS A 37 6.88 -2.45 3.81
CA LYS A 37 8.02 -3.16 4.45
C LYS A 37 7.61 -4.41 5.22
N LEU A 38 6.50 -4.32 5.94
CA LEU A 38 5.95 -5.46 6.68
C LEU A 38 5.55 -6.58 5.70
N ARG A 39 4.85 -6.24 4.62
CA ARG A 39 4.43 -7.20 3.60
C ARG A 39 5.61 -7.81 2.86
N ILE A 40 6.64 -7.03 2.50
CA ILE A 40 7.90 -7.55 1.93
C ILE A 40 8.48 -8.65 2.81
N ALA A 41 8.51 -8.43 4.14
CA ALA A 41 9.07 -9.41 5.07
C ALA A 41 8.16 -10.62 5.32
N MET A 42 6.86 -10.50 5.11
CA MET A 42 5.88 -11.56 5.38
C MET A 42 5.56 -12.41 4.14
N LEU A 43 5.28 -11.76 3.00
CA LEU A 43 4.79 -12.33 1.76
C LEU A 43 5.43 -11.63 0.55
N PRO A 44 6.72 -11.91 0.26
CA PRO A 44 7.45 -11.17 -0.77
C PRO A 44 6.96 -11.43 -2.18
N HIS A 45 6.36 -12.61 -2.44
CA HIS A 45 5.83 -12.95 -3.76
C HIS A 45 4.67 -12.04 -4.17
N THR A 46 3.78 -11.69 -3.22
CA THR A 46 2.62 -10.83 -3.52
C THR A 46 3.04 -9.39 -3.78
N ILE A 47 4.07 -8.91 -3.06
CA ILE A 47 4.55 -7.52 -3.16
C ILE A 47 5.09 -7.16 -4.55
N ILE A 48 5.70 -8.11 -5.26
CA ILE A 48 6.21 -7.87 -6.61
C ILE A 48 5.07 -7.55 -7.58
N LEU A 49 3.90 -8.12 -7.34
CA LEU A 49 2.72 -7.93 -8.18
C LEU A 49 1.89 -6.70 -7.77
N GLU A 50 2.03 -6.19 -6.54
CA GLU A 50 1.31 -5.01 -6.06
C GLU A 50 1.39 -3.79 -6.99
N PRO A 51 2.58 -3.34 -7.47
CA PRO A 51 2.64 -2.17 -8.35
C PRO A 51 1.94 -2.42 -9.70
N LEU A 52 1.86 -3.67 -10.16
CA LEU A 52 1.14 -4.00 -11.41
C LEU A 52 -0.38 -3.88 -11.24
N GLN A 53 -0.87 -3.89 -10.00
CA GLN A 53 -2.29 -3.74 -9.68
C GLN A 53 -2.72 -2.28 -9.52
N ASP A 54 -1.77 -1.32 -9.51
CA ASP A 54 -2.08 0.10 -9.42
C ASP A 54 -2.68 0.65 -10.73
N CYS A 55 -3.47 1.73 -10.65
CA CYS A 55 -4.24 2.26 -11.78
C CYS A 55 -3.35 2.63 -12.98
N PHE A 56 -2.25 3.35 -12.74
CA PHE A 56 -1.40 3.84 -13.83
C PHE A 56 -0.55 2.76 -14.48
N LEU A 57 0.10 1.90 -13.68
CA LEU A 57 0.93 0.83 -14.22
C LEU A 57 0.10 -0.23 -14.95
N SER A 58 -1.04 -0.64 -14.38
CA SER A 58 -1.99 -1.52 -15.08
C SER A 58 -2.53 -0.87 -16.35
N GLY A 59 -2.82 0.43 -16.31
CA GLY A 59 -3.27 1.19 -17.48
C GLY A 59 -2.24 1.24 -18.60
N ILE A 60 -0.95 1.47 -18.28
CA ILE A 60 0.14 1.46 -19.27
C ILE A 60 0.29 0.07 -19.90
N LEU A 61 0.28 -0.99 -19.08
CA LEU A 61 0.35 -2.36 -19.59
C LEU A 61 -0.83 -2.72 -20.48
N GLY A 62 -2.04 -2.26 -20.11
CA GLY A 62 -3.23 -2.38 -20.93
C GLY A 62 -3.12 -1.62 -22.26
N CYS A 63 -2.59 -0.40 -22.24
CA CYS A 63 -2.30 0.37 -23.47
C CYS A 63 -1.33 -0.39 -24.39
N CYS A 64 -0.27 -0.98 -23.84
CA CYS A 64 0.66 -1.84 -24.60
C CYS A 64 -0.04 -3.06 -25.19
N ALA A 65 -0.94 -3.70 -24.44
CA ALA A 65 -1.72 -4.83 -24.95
C ALA A 65 -2.67 -4.42 -26.08
N VAL A 66 -3.35 -3.28 -25.96
CA VAL A 66 -4.24 -2.73 -27.00
C VAL A 66 -3.45 -2.38 -28.26
N LEU A 67 -2.24 -1.83 -28.13
CA LEU A 67 -1.35 -1.56 -29.27
C LEU A 67 -1.02 -2.82 -30.07
N ILE A 68 -0.80 -3.94 -29.39
CA ILE A 68 -0.45 -5.22 -30.02
C ILE A 68 -1.70 -5.87 -30.65
N LEU A 69 -2.84 -5.83 -29.96
CA LEU A 69 -4.07 -6.50 -30.39
C LEU A 69 -4.88 -5.72 -31.43
N LEU A 70 -4.87 -4.39 -31.37
CA LEU A 70 -5.59 -3.49 -32.28
C LEU A 70 -4.62 -2.49 -32.94
N PRO A 71 -3.74 -2.94 -33.85
CA PRO A 71 -2.76 -2.08 -34.52
C PRO A 71 -3.39 -1.08 -35.50
N SER A 72 -4.69 -1.22 -35.79
CA SER A 72 -5.38 -0.48 -36.85
C SER A 72 -5.45 1.03 -36.61
N SER A 73 -5.51 1.50 -35.36
CA SER A 73 -5.57 2.94 -35.07
C SER A 73 -5.06 3.27 -33.65
N PRO A 74 -4.11 4.23 -33.51
CA PRO A 74 -3.64 4.68 -32.19
C PRO A 74 -4.73 5.29 -31.29
N THR A 75 -5.87 5.66 -31.86
CA THR A 75 -7.03 6.21 -31.13
C THR A 75 -7.60 5.23 -30.09
N TYR A 76 -7.52 3.92 -30.32
CA TYR A 76 -8.02 2.91 -29.38
C TYR A 76 -7.31 2.94 -28.03
N ILE A 77 -6.04 3.35 -28.00
CA ILE A 77 -5.25 3.48 -26.77
C ILE A 77 -5.85 4.58 -25.88
N PHE A 78 -6.17 5.73 -26.47
CA PHE A 78 -6.75 6.85 -25.74
C PHE A 78 -8.13 6.48 -25.18
N TYR A 79 -8.98 5.83 -25.98
CA TYR A 79 -10.28 5.37 -25.50
C TYR A 79 -10.13 4.36 -24.35
N TYR A 80 -9.27 3.35 -24.51
CA TYR A 80 -8.99 2.38 -23.46
C TYR A 80 -8.54 3.07 -22.17
N PHE A 81 -7.57 3.97 -22.24
CA PHE A 81 -7.02 4.63 -21.06
C PHE A 81 -8.05 5.49 -20.34
N ILE A 82 -8.90 6.22 -21.08
CA ILE A 82 -9.99 7.01 -20.50
C ILE A 82 -11.02 6.10 -19.81
N PHE A 83 -11.48 5.03 -20.46
CA PHE A 83 -12.42 4.09 -19.84
C PHE A 83 -11.83 3.41 -18.61
N HIS A 84 -10.55 3.03 -18.67
CA HIS A 84 -9.81 2.46 -17.54
C HIS A 84 -9.77 3.42 -16.35
N LEU A 85 -9.41 4.69 -16.57
CA LEU A 85 -9.39 5.70 -15.52
C LEU A 85 -10.78 5.94 -14.91
N ILE A 86 -11.81 6.05 -15.75
CA ILE A 86 -13.19 6.25 -15.28
C ILE A 86 -13.64 5.06 -14.41
N TYR A 87 -13.36 3.83 -14.87
CA TYR A 87 -13.67 2.61 -14.12
C TYR A 87 -12.99 2.61 -12.75
N TRP A 88 -11.69 2.90 -12.69
CA TRP A 88 -10.92 2.97 -11.45
C TRP A 88 -11.44 4.02 -10.47
N ILE A 89 -11.69 5.25 -10.97
CA ILE A 89 -12.25 6.33 -10.17
C ILE A 89 -13.63 5.92 -9.62
N SER A 90 -14.47 5.27 -10.42
CA SER A 90 -15.80 4.80 -10.02
C SER A 90 -15.73 3.74 -8.91
N CYS A 91 -14.84 2.74 -9.05
CA CYS A 91 -14.64 1.71 -8.04
C CYS A 91 -14.18 2.33 -6.70
N ASP A 92 -13.18 3.21 -6.72
CA ASP A 92 -12.66 3.83 -5.50
C ASP A 92 -13.65 4.80 -4.85
N TYR A 93 -14.42 5.52 -5.66
CA TYR A 93 -15.47 6.40 -5.17
C TYR A 93 -16.59 5.58 -4.50
N THR A 94 -16.95 4.45 -5.09
CA THR A 94 -17.93 3.52 -4.48
C THR A 94 -17.38 2.91 -3.19
N LEU A 95 -16.10 2.54 -3.15
CA LEU A 95 -15.44 1.99 -1.97
C LEU A 95 -15.43 2.98 -0.80
N ILE A 96 -15.11 4.26 -1.03
CA ILE A 96 -15.08 5.25 0.05
C ILE A 96 -16.48 5.54 0.61
N HIS A 97 -17.52 5.53 -0.23
CA HIS A 97 -18.91 5.63 0.20
C HIS A 97 -19.31 4.43 1.08
N LEU A 98 -18.93 3.22 0.66
CA LEU A 98 -19.21 1.99 1.42
C LEU A 98 -18.51 1.98 2.78
N VAL A 99 -17.24 2.39 2.84
CA VAL A 99 -16.44 2.41 4.07
C VAL A 99 -16.91 3.51 5.03
N GLN A 100 -17.28 4.69 4.52
CA GLN A 100 -17.79 5.78 5.35
C GLN A 100 -19.17 5.43 5.92
N ASN A 101 -19.99 4.68 5.16
CA ASN A 101 -21.35 4.29 5.55
C ASN A 101 -22.20 5.51 5.98
N GLY A 102 -22.14 6.58 5.18
CA GLY A 102 -22.76 7.87 5.47
C GLY A 102 -22.33 8.94 4.46
N PRO A 103 -22.82 10.19 4.60
CA PRO A 103 -22.43 11.28 3.70
C PRO A 103 -20.95 11.59 3.83
N LEU A 104 -20.28 11.77 2.69
CA LEU A 104 -18.88 12.16 2.64
C LEU A 104 -18.75 13.64 3.06
N PRO A 105 -17.78 13.98 3.94
CA PRO A 105 -17.58 15.36 4.39
C PRO A 105 -16.81 16.24 3.38
N PHE A 106 -16.63 15.77 2.15
CA PHE A 106 -15.83 16.42 1.10
C PHE A 106 -16.52 16.32 -0.26
N SER A 107 -16.15 17.22 -1.18
CA SER A 107 -16.70 17.23 -2.54
C SER A 107 -16.02 16.20 -3.44
N PHE A 108 -16.68 15.84 -4.56
CA PHE A 108 -16.09 14.96 -5.57
C PHE A 108 -14.76 15.50 -6.13
N ALA A 109 -14.64 16.83 -6.30
CA ALA A 109 -13.41 17.44 -6.78
C ALA A 109 -12.25 17.27 -5.78
N GLN A 110 -12.53 17.41 -4.47
CA GLN A 110 -11.53 17.15 -3.44
C GLN A 110 -11.10 15.69 -3.42
N PHE A 111 -12.06 14.77 -3.57
CA PHE A 111 -11.78 13.35 -3.74
C PHE A 111 -10.85 13.10 -4.93
N LEU A 112 -11.17 13.65 -6.11
CA LEU A 112 -10.40 13.44 -7.33
C LEU A 112 -8.96 13.95 -7.19
N PHE A 113 -8.77 15.13 -6.59
CA PHE A 113 -7.42 15.67 -6.35
C PHE A 113 -6.60 14.77 -5.43
N VAL A 114 -7.18 14.32 -4.32
CA VAL A 114 -6.50 13.42 -3.36
C VAL A 114 -6.26 12.04 -3.97
N TRP A 115 -7.19 11.53 -4.78
CA TRP A 115 -7.08 10.28 -5.50
C TRP A 115 -5.92 10.31 -6.48
N LEU A 116 -5.82 11.36 -7.30
CA LEU A 116 -4.69 11.55 -8.23
C LEU A 116 -3.36 11.65 -7.49
N TYR A 117 -3.30 12.43 -6.41
CA TYR A 117 -2.11 12.55 -5.57
C TYR A 117 -1.67 11.19 -5.02
N ARG A 118 -2.62 10.38 -4.52
CA ARG A 118 -2.36 9.04 -4.00
C ARG A 118 -1.84 8.10 -5.09
N GLU A 119 -2.53 8.04 -6.24
CA GLU A 119 -2.17 7.12 -7.32
C GLU A 119 -0.80 7.43 -7.94
N ILE A 120 -0.49 8.72 -8.11
CA ILE A 120 0.83 9.14 -8.62
C ILE A 120 1.94 8.77 -7.63
N LEU A 121 1.68 8.89 -6.32
CA LEU A 121 2.67 8.61 -5.29
C LEU A 121 2.77 7.14 -4.89
N SER A 122 1.82 6.30 -5.27
CA SER A 122 1.81 4.87 -4.92
C SER A 122 3.14 4.20 -5.31
N PHE A 123 3.52 4.31 -6.59
CA PHE A 123 4.74 3.70 -7.10
C PHE A 123 6.04 4.30 -6.49
N PRO A 124 6.22 5.64 -6.40
CA PRO A 124 7.34 6.23 -5.68
C PRO A 124 7.47 5.76 -4.21
N ILE A 125 6.36 5.67 -3.48
CA ILE A 125 6.36 5.22 -2.07
C ILE A 125 6.75 3.74 -1.98
N TRP A 126 6.28 2.92 -2.91
CA TRP A 126 6.65 1.51 -3.00
C TRP A 126 8.15 1.34 -3.26
N CYS A 127 8.71 2.07 -4.23
CA CYS A 127 10.16 2.08 -4.48
C CYS A 127 10.95 2.54 -3.24
N ARG A 128 10.52 3.62 -2.58
CA ARG A 128 11.15 4.10 -1.34
C ARG A 128 11.14 3.05 -0.22
N ALA A 129 10.07 2.27 -0.11
CA ALA A 129 9.92 1.21 0.89
C ALA A 129 10.88 0.04 0.61
N LEU A 130 11.07 -0.34 -0.66
CA LEU A 130 12.00 -1.39 -1.07
C LEU A 130 13.46 -1.03 -0.81
N LEU A 131 13.86 0.21 -1.11
CA LEU A 131 15.24 0.68 -0.93
C LEU A 131 15.67 0.70 0.54
N ASN A 132 14.72 0.84 1.48
CA ASN A 132 15.02 1.01 2.90
C ASN A 132 14.27 -0.01 3.77
N PRO A 133 14.87 -1.19 4.08
CA PRO A 133 14.19 -2.23 4.85
C PRO A 133 14.02 -1.92 6.35
N ASN A 134 14.68 -0.88 6.87
CA ASN A 134 14.56 -0.50 8.27
C ASN A 134 13.23 0.20 8.56
N ILE A 135 12.52 -0.29 9.58
CA ILE A 135 11.24 0.24 10.05
C ILE A 135 11.50 1.07 11.30
N LYS A 136 11.26 2.39 11.22
CA LYS A 136 11.17 3.25 12.39
C LYS A 136 9.72 3.26 12.87
N TRP A 137 9.48 2.90 14.14
CA TRP A 137 8.15 2.93 14.74
C TRP A 137 8.21 3.50 16.15
N ARG A 138 7.49 4.61 16.38
CA ARG A 138 7.52 5.36 17.64
C ARG A 138 8.97 5.64 18.08
N LYS A 139 9.43 5.08 19.21
CA LYS A 139 10.78 5.27 19.76
C LYS A 139 11.80 4.22 19.32
N GLY A 140 11.39 3.21 18.53
CA GLY A 140 12.22 2.06 18.18
C GLY A 140 12.52 1.95 16.69
N SER A 141 13.69 1.40 16.37
CA SER A 141 14.03 0.94 15.01
C SER A 141 14.04 -0.58 15.00
N PHE A 142 13.29 -1.16 14.07
CA PHE A 142 13.13 -2.60 13.92
C PHE A 142 13.53 -3.03 12.52
N ARG A 143 14.15 -4.20 12.42
CA ARG A 143 14.41 -4.86 11.15
C ARG A 143 13.66 -6.17 11.14
N LEU A 144 12.89 -6.43 10.10
CA LEU A 144 12.17 -7.68 9.94
C LEU A 144 13.02 -8.67 9.15
N ARG A 145 12.92 -9.93 9.54
CA ARG A 145 13.37 -11.09 8.75
C ARG A 145 12.17 -11.70 8.05
N TRP A 146 12.47 -12.56 7.08
CA TRP A 146 11.50 -13.37 6.38
C TRP A 146 10.56 -14.12 7.33
N GLY A 147 9.29 -14.23 6.92
CA GLY A 147 8.22 -14.78 7.75
C GLY A 147 7.73 -13.82 8.84
N GLY A 148 7.97 -12.51 8.68
CA GLY A 148 7.48 -11.47 9.60
C GLY A 148 8.12 -11.49 11.00
N ARG A 149 9.29 -12.11 11.16
CA ARG A 149 9.98 -12.20 12.46
C ARG A 149 10.80 -10.95 12.72
N ILE A 150 10.69 -10.36 13.91
CA ILE A 150 11.54 -9.22 14.30
C ILE A 150 12.97 -9.74 14.52
N ALA A 151 13.95 -9.13 13.84
CA ALA A 151 15.36 -9.40 14.12
C ALA A 151 15.68 -8.93 15.53
N GLN A 152 16.33 -9.78 16.33
CA GLN A 152 16.73 -9.37 17.67
C GLN A 152 17.68 -8.16 17.58
N PRO A 153 17.51 -7.13 18.43
CA PRO A 153 18.48 -6.06 18.53
C PRO A 153 19.84 -6.68 18.87
N ALA A 154 20.91 -6.21 18.23
CA ALA A 154 22.25 -6.63 18.60
C ALA A 154 22.43 -6.37 20.11
N ARG A 155 22.72 -7.42 20.88
CA ARG A 155 23.06 -7.27 22.31
C ARG A 155 24.23 -6.30 22.37
N SER A 156 24.05 -5.14 23.00
CA SER A 156 25.18 -4.33 23.42
C SER A 156 26.07 -5.23 24.30
N PRO A 157 27.40 -5.25 24.11
CA PRO A 157 28.28 -5.97 25.02
C PRO A 157 27.99 -5.48 26.43
N LYS A 158 27.71 -6.42 27.35
CA LYS A 158 27.58 -6.10 28.77
C LYS A 158 28.87 -5.38 29.15
N LYS A 159 28.79 -4.12 29.58
CA LYS A 159 29.91 -3.47 30.25
C LYS A 159 30.18 -4.33 31.49
N PHE A 160 31.26 -5.11 31.47
CA PHE A 160 31.79 -5.71 32.68
C PHE A 160 32.26 -4.53 33.54
N SER A 161 31.53 -4.23 34.61
CA SER A 161 32.05 -3.42 35.70
C SER A 161 33.13 -4.25 36.38
N SER A 162 34.39 -3.89 36.17
CA SER A 162 35.48 -4.35 37.03
C SER A 162 35.26 -3.79 38.44
N CYS A 163 35.25 -4.69 39.42
CA CYS A 163 35.30 -4.38 40.85
C CYS A 163 36.60 -3.66 41.21
#